data_AF-A0A4Q9V9S2-F1
#
_entry.id   AF-A0A4Q9V9S2-F1
#
_cell.length_a   1.000
_cell.length_b   1.000
_cell.length_c   1.000
_cell.angle_alpha   90.00
_cell.angle_beta   90.00
_cell.angle_gamma   90.00
#
_symmetry.space_group_name_H-M   'P 1'
#
loop_
_entity.id
_entity.type
_entity.pdbx_description
1 polymer ?
#
loop_
_entity_poly.entity_id
_entity_poly.type
_entity_poly.pdbx_seq_one_letter_code
_entity_poly.pdbx_strand_id
1 'polypeptide(L)'
;MRALIQSAINGQEKFKGFAYLFHNSQYIKYDWNKDQVVPGYPKNLSLWKLPGNFKKGIQAGINGEKGFSGFAYLFRNSEYVKYDWKKDAPVPGYPKDLTLWKMPGKFSRQIDAALNGRGKYAGFGYLFSGGEYMKYDWTNDRPVPGYPKPISLWNFPDSYNNGIDAALNGDGRFSRFAYFFKGDSYVNYDWQTGKTSGKKSIRKLWGLGSIWQGTDGEPVNKKALIVFIENTGQLPLPSGTPKWIEENLEKVADTLLEGAEKAINDFEDSKGSHYDEVIMLEDETATFKELSHQLRHLARKGYEIDIIIQAHGNASSFSGFEHERITNKNLLSISKDYGSQLPIRVVYQMNCNGSGLNDEWRKIGAEAVSGSDRMNYFPEPLMTLFWRKWKTGKSFGDSVKGAYDDLGRYLGPIKSFIDAVEDAYNESKPIIDGKSNVHI
;
A
#
# COMPACT_ATOMS: atom_id res chain seq x y z
N MET A 1 -11.27 10.58 -1.15
CA MET A 1 -10.72 9.48 -1.96
C MET A 1 -9.43 9.94 -2.59
N ARG A 2 -8.38 9.13 -2.57
CA ARG A 2 -7.08 9.46 -3.15
C ARG A 2 -7.16 9.41 -4.68
N ALA A 3 -6.55 10.37 -5.36
CA ALA A 3 -6.51 10.44 -6.82
C ALA A 3 -5.80 9.22 -7.41
N LEU A 4 -6.42 8.51 -8.35
CA LEU A 4 -5.78 7.37 -9.04
C LEU A 4 -4.81 7.84 -10.14
N ILE A 5 -5.11 8.97 -10.79
CA ILE A 5 -4.22 9.66 -11.72
C ILE A 5 -4.07 11.08 -11.19
N GLN A 6 -2.85 11.46 -10.81
CA GLN A 6 -2.53 12.79 -10.27
C GLN A 6 -2.07 13.76 -11.34
N SER A 7 -1.62 13.28 -12.48
CA SER A 7 -1.29 14.12 -13.63
C SER A 7 -1.28 13.30 -14.91
N ALA A 8 -1.40 13.97 -16.05
CA ALA A 8 -1.40 13.32 -17.35
C ALA A 8 -0.86 14.26 -18.43
N ILE A 9 -0.17 13.71 -19.44
CA ILE A 9 0.28 14.45 -20.61
C ILE A 9 0.46 13.55 -21.83
N ASN A 10 0.19 14.04 -23.04
CA ASN A 10 0.54 13.34 -24.28
C ASN A 10 1.99 13.58 -24.67
N GLY A 11 2.66 12.55 -25.18
CA GLY A 11 3.99 12.65 -25.76
C GLY A 11 4.00 13.48 -27.06
N GLN A 12 5.11 14.17 -27.29
CA GLN A 12 5.42 14.82 -28.58
C GLN A 12 6.70 14.25 -29.19
N GLU A 13 7.10 14.76 -30.36
CA GLU A 13 8.28 14.27 -31.10
C GLU A 13 8.22 12.75 -31.33
N LYS A 14 9.30 12.03 -30.98
CA LYS A 14 9.39 10.56 -31.08
C LYS A 14 8.41 9.82 -30.15
N PHE A 15 7.68 10.52 -29.29
CA PHE A 15 6.73 9.96 -28.33
C PHE A 15 5.26 10.19 -28.69
N LYS A 16 4.96 10.73 -29.88
CA LYS A 16 3.57 10.87 -30.38
C LYS A 16 2.84 9.52 -30.39
N GLY A 17 1.52 9.55 -30.18
CA GLY A 17 0.69 8.35 -30.06
C GLY A 17 0.73 7.69 -28.67
N PHE A 18 1.49 8.24 -27.72
CA PHE A 18 1.50 7.78 -26.33
C PHE A 18 1.06 8.87 -25.37
N ALA A 19 0.38 8.47 -24.30
CA ALA A 19 0.15 9.28 -23.11
C ALA A 19 1.00 8.79 -21.94
N TYR A 20 1.26 9.69 -21.01
CA TYR A 20 1.93 9.41 -19.75
C TYR A 20 1.01 9.85 -18.61
N LEU A 21 0.64 8.89 -17.75
CA LEU A 21 -0.21 9.12 -16.59
C LEU A 21 0.65 8.95 -15.33
N PHE A 22 0.62 9.92 -14.43
CA PHE A 22 1.50 10.00 -13.27
C PHE A 22 0.73 9.76 -11.98
N HIS A 23 1.40 9.07 -11.06
CA HIS A 23 0.93 8.83 -9.70
C HIS A 23 2.14 8.78 -8.77
N ASN A 24 2.24 9.73 -7.85
CA ASN A 24 3.39 9.92 -6.96
C ASN A 24 4.72 9.94 -7.76
N SER A 25 5.72 9.17 -7.35
CA SER A 25 7.02 9.02 -8.02
C SER A 25 7.01 7.95 -9.12
N GLN A 26 5.86 7.59 -9.68
CA GLN A 26 5.72 6.63 -10.76
C GLN A 26 4.86 7.18 -11.90
N TYR A 27 5.00 6.54 -13.05
CA TYR A 27 4.19 6.84 -14.22
C TYR A 27 3.95 5.58 -15.04
N ILE A 28 2.87 5.58 -15.79
CA ILE A 28 2.60 4.59 -16.82
C ILE A 28 2.68 5.24 -18.20
N LYS A 29 2.99 4.45 -19.22
CA LYS A 29 2.87 4.84 -20.61
C LYS A 29 1.68 4.11 -21.22
N TYR A 30 0.79 4.86 -21.83
CA TYR A 30 -0.41 4.36 -22.47
C TYR A 30 -0.32 4.55 -23.98
N ASP A 31 -0.62 3.52 -24.74
CA ASP A 31 -0.59 3.50 -26.20
C ASP A 31 -1.99 3.81 -26.74
N TRP A 32 -2.17 4.98 -27.37
CA TRP A 32 -3.46 5.39 -27.90
C TRP A 32 -3.93 4.54 -29.07
N ASN A 33 -3.01 3.96 -29.85
CA ASN A 33 -3.36 3.15 -31.01
C ASN A 33 -3.84 1.77 -30.56
N LYS A 34 -3.17 1.19 -29.56
CA LYS A 34 -3.52 -0.12 -29.00
C LYS A 34 -4.58 -0.05 -27.90
N ASP A 35 -4.92 1.15 -27.42
CA ASP A 35 -5.90 1.39 -26.37
C ASP A 35 -5.57 0.58 -25.09
N GLN A 36 -4.30 0.60 -24.71
CA GLN A 36 -3.81 -0.18 -23.57
C GLN A 36 -2.56 0.44 -22.95
N VAL A 37 -2.32 0.10 -21.68
CA VAL A 37 -1.04 0.39 -21.04
C VAL A 37 0.07 -0.44 -21.71
N VAL A 38 1.20 0.22 -21.96
CA VAL A 38 2.38 -0.45 -22.51
C VAL A 38 2.91 -1.45 -21.47
N PRO A 39 3.23 -2.71 -21.83
CA PRO A 39 3.81 -3.68 -20.91
C PRO A 39 5.11 -3.19 -20.25
N GLY A 40 5.33 -3.58 -19.00
CA GLY A 40 6.52 -3.17 -18.23
C GLY A 40 6.39 -1.79 -17.57
N TYR A 41 5.16 -1.32 -17.37
CA TYR A 41 4.80 -0.16 -16.56
C TYR A 41 3.93 -0.61 -15.36
N PRO A 42 3.93 0.13 -14.22
CA PRO A 42 4.51 1.46 -14.00
C PRO A 42 6.04 1.47 -13.98
N LYS A 43 6.63 2.64 -14.26
CA LYS A 43 8.06 2.92 -14.12
C LYS A 43 8.28 4.07 -13.16
N ASN A 44 9.47 4.11 -12.55
CA ASN A 44 9.86 5.20 -11.66
C ASN A 44 10.02 6.52 -12.43
N LEU A 45 9.53 7.61 -11.83
CA LEU A 45 9.59 8.97 -12.38
C LEU A 45 11.02 9.49 -12.52
N SER A 46 12.00 8.89 -11.84
CA SER A 46 13.42 9.22 -12.00
C SER A 46 13.91 9.15 -13.45
N LEU A 47 13.27 8.34 -14.30
CA LEU A 47 13.55 8.26 -15.74
C LEU A 47 13.29 9.57 -16.49
N TRP A 48 12.42 10.42 -15.98
CA TRP A 48 12.17 11.78 -16.50
C TRP A 48 13.24 12.79 -16.07
N LYS A 49 14.17 12.40 -15.20
CA LYS A 49 15.32 13.20 -14.74
C LYS A 49 14.93 14.55 -14.13
N LEU A 50 13.71 14.65 -13.58
CA LEU A 50 13.17 15.91 -13.09
C LEU A 50 13.96 16.44 -11.87
N PRO A 51 14.17 17.76 -11.76
CA PRO A 51 14.92 18.37 -10.66
C PRO A 51 14.06 18.55 -9.39
N GLY A 52 14.72 18.70 -8.25
CA GLY A 52 14.10 19.12 -6.99
C GLY A 52 12.89 18.28 -6.56
N ASN A 53 11.82 18.96 -6.14
CA ASN A 53 10.60 18.32 -5.64
C ASN A 53 9.81 17.56 -6.71
N PHE A 54 10.07 17.79 -8.00
CA PHE A 54 9.42 17.07 -9.09
C PHE A 54 9.80 15.59 -9.15
N LYS A 55 10.89 15.19 -8.48
CA LYS A 55 11.23 13.76 -8.27
C LYS A 55 10.16 13.00 -7.48
N LYS A 56 9.36 13.70 -6.67
CA LYS A 56 8.30 13.15 -5.83
C LYS A 56 6.93 13.11 -6.52
N GLY A 57 6.85 13.55 -7.78
CA GLY A 57 5.63 13.54 -8.58
C GLY A 57 5.33 14.86 -9.28
N ILE A 58 4.29 14.84 -10.11
CA ILE A 58 3.80 15.98 -10.90
C ILE A 58 2.32 16.19 -10.55
N GLN A 59 1.87 17.43 -10.44
CA GLN A 59 0.46 17.76 -10.20
C GLN A 59 -0.29 18.09 -11.50
N ALA A 60 0.35 18.78 -12.45
CA ALA A 60 -0.26 19.03 -13.76
C ALA A 60 0.78 19.01 -14.88
N GLY A 61 0.37 18.66 -16.09
CA GLY A 61 1.21 18.68 -17.28
C GLY A 61 0.45 19.26 -18.46
N ILE A 62 1.08 20.20 -19.18
CA ILE A 62 0.52 20.75 -20.43
C ILE A 62 1.61 20.87 -21.48
N ASN A 63 1.28 20.54 -22.73
CA ASN A 63 2.20 20.76 -23.84
C ASN A 63 2.09 22.20 -24.33
N GLY A 64 3.23 22.83 -24.64
CA GLY A 64 3.26 24.12 -25.31
C GLY A 64 2.67 24.04 -26.72
N GLU A 65 2.00 25.11 -27.14
CA GLU A 65 1.54 25.31 -28.51
C GLU A 65 2.20 26.54 -29.13
N LYS A 66 2.05 26.72 -30.45
CA LYS A 66 2.59 27.86 -31.20
C LYS A 66 4.11 27.96 -31.03
N GLY A 67 4.62 29.12 -30.61
CA GLY A 67 6.06 29.32 -30.38
C GLY A 67 6.67 28.42 -29.29
N PHE A 68 5.84 27.70 -28.54
CA PHE A 68 6.25 26.82 -27.44
C PHE A 68 6.11 25.32 -27.75
N SER A 69 5.74 24.97 -28.98
CA SER A 69 5.65 23.56 -29.41
C SER A 69 6.97 22.81 -29.28
N GLY A 70 6.91 21.52 -28.97
CA GLY A 70 8.09 20.69 -28.66
C GLY A 70 8.47 20.71 -27.18
N PHE A 71 7.85 21.56 -26.36
CA PHE A 71 8.06 21.60 -24.92
C PHE A 71 6.81 21.19 -24.13
N ALA A 72 7.02 20.55 -23.00
CA ALA A 72 6.02 20.37 -21.96
C ALA A 72 6.32 21.25 -20.74
N TYR A 73 5.28 21.60 -20.02
CA TYR A 73 5.34 22.35 -18.77
C TYR A 73 4.67 21.51 -17.69
N LEU A 74 5.47 21.11 -16.70
CA LEU A 74 5.07 20.23 -15.60
C LEU A 74 5.01 21.08 -14.33
N PHE A 75 3.91 21.02 -13.59
CA PHE A 75 3.64 21.86 -12.43
C PHE A 75 3.66 21.05 -11.15
N ARG A 76 4.20 21.64 -10.08
CA ARG A 76 4.13 21.11 -8.73
C ARG A 76 4.26 22.27 -7.74
N ASN A 77 3.30 22.38 -6.82
CA ASN A 77 3.17 23.49 -5.90
C ASN A 77 3.27 24.82 -6.67
N SER A 78 3.99 25.80 -6.12
CA SER A 78 4.20 27.12 -6.72
C SER A 78 5.30 27.14 -7.79
N GLU A 79 5.68 25.99 -8.34
CA GLU A 79 6.79 25.86 -9.28
C GLU A 79 6.38 25.10 -10.55
N TYR A 80 7.15 25.28 -11.61
CA TYR A 80 7.04 24.48 -12.83
C TYR A 80 8.41 24.13 -13.42
N VAL A 81 8.47 23.04 -14.16
CA VAL A 81 9.62 22.59 -14.97
C VAL A 81 9.23 22.60 -16.44
N LYS A 82 10.11 23.14 -17.29
CA LYS A 82 10.00 22.99 -18.75
C LYS A 82 10.76 21.74 -19.19
N TYR A 83 10.12 20.88 -19.96
CA TYR A 83 10.66 19.64 -20.50
C TYR A 83 10.78 19.73 -22.02
N ASP A 84 11.92 19.35 -22.57
CA ASP A 84 12.18 19.33 -24.01
C ASP A 84 11.93 17.91 -24.55
N TRP A 85 10.87 17.73 -25.34
CA TRP A 85 10.52 16.42 -25.87
C TRP A 85 11.54 15.88 -26.87
N LYS A 86 12.25 16.75 -27.58
CA LYS A 86 13.27 16.35 -28.57
C LYS A 86 14.52 15.84 -27.86
N LYS A 87 14.94 16.54 -26.81
CA LYS A 87 16.11 16.15 -25.99
C LYS A 87 15.79 15.06 -24.97
N ASP A 88 14.51 14.82 -24.69
CA ASP A 88 14.05 13.89 -23.67
C ASP A 88 14.68 14.18 -22.29
N ALA A 89 14.59 15.46 -21.90
CA ALA A 89 15.17 15.97 -20.66
C ALA A 89 14.51 17.28 -20.20
N PRO A 90 14.53 17.59 -18.89
CA PRO A 90 14.19 18.92 -18.41
C PRO A 90 15.19 19.95 -18.93
N VAL A 91 14.70 21.15 -19.24
CA VAL A 91 15.52 22.28 -19.64
C VAL A 91 16.34 22.76 -18.42
N PRO A 92 17.65 23.03 -18.55
CA PRO A 92 18.46 23.59 -17.46
C PRO A 92 17.92 24.93 -16.93
N GLY A 93 18.11 25.21 -15.64
CA GLY A 93 17.62 26.44 -14.99
C GLY A 93 16.16 26.38 -14.52
N TYR A 94 15.61 25.16 -14.39
CA TYR A 94 14.32 24.85 -13.76
C TYR A 94 14.52 24.03 -12.48
N PRO A 95 13.58 24.03 -11.52
CA PRO A 95 12.25 24.63 -11.56
C PRO A 95 12.27 26.17 -11.55
N LYS A 96 11.18 26.78 -12.03
CA LYS A 96 10.93 28.22 -11.95
C LYS A 96 9.62 28.49 -11.23
N ASP A 97 9.51 29.68 -10.65
CA ASP A 97 8.31 30.12 -9.94
C ASP A 97 7.11 30.26 -10.90
N LEU A 98 5.95 29.75 -10.47
CA LEU A 98 4.72 29.74 -11.24
C LEU A 98 4.16 31.15 -11.51
N THR A 99 4.53 32.15 -10.70
CA THR A 99 4.16 33.57 -10.93
C THR A 99 4.60 34.09 -12.30
N LEU A 100 5.62 33.48 -12.94
CA LEU A 100 6.04 33.84 -14.30
C LEU A 100 4.96 33.62 -15.36
N TRP A 101 3.97 32.77 -15.08
CA TRP A 101 2.79 32.59 -15.94
C TRP A 101 1.78 33.74 -15.82
N LYS A 102 2.00 34.68 -14.88
CA LYS A 102 1.19 35.89 -14.65
C LYS A 102 -0.29 35.60 -14.35
N MET A 103 -0.61 34.40 -13.87
CA MET A 103 -1.97 34.00 -13.50
C MET A 103 -2.34 34.56 -12.12
N PRO A 104 -3.56 35.09 -11.93
CA PRO A 104 -3.96 35.72 -10.68
C PRO A 104 -4.35 34.70 -9.60
N GLY A 105 -4.43 35.17 -8.36
CA GLY A 105 -5.00 34.42 -7.24
C GLY A 105 -4.28 33.11 -6.93
N LYS A 106 -5.03 32.04 -6.70
CA LYS A 106 -4.47 30.71 -6.35
C LYS A 106 -3.68 30.05 -7.48
N PHE A 107 -3.92 30.45 -8.73
CA PHE A 107 -3.22 29.90 -9.89
C PHE A 107 -1.74 30.31 -9.96
N SER A 108 -1.29 31.26 -9.13
CA SER A 108 0.15 31.52 -8.95
C SER A 108 0.84 30.55 -8.00
N ARG A 109 0.09 29.64 -7.34
CA ARG A 109 0.60 28.77 -6.27
C ARG A 109 0.37 27.28 -6.49
N GLN A 110 -0.59 26.92 -7.34
CA GLN A 110 -0.85 25.52 -7.67
C GLN A 110 -1.64 25.40 -8.97
N ILE A 111 -1.49 24.25 -9.62
CA ILE A 111 -2.30 23.80 -10.75
C ILE A 111 -2.62 22.33 -10.50
N ASP A 112 -3.91 22.00 -10.44
CA ASP A 112 -4.39 20.64 -10.14
C ASP A 112 -4.47 19.79 -11.41
N ALA A 113 -4.81 20.40 -12.56
CA ALA A 113 -4.84 19.74 -13.85
C ALA A 113 -4.66 20.75 -14.98
N ALA A 114 -4.20 20.30 -16.15
CA ALA A 114 -4.07 21.17 -17.31
C ALA A 114 -4.21 20.39 -18.62
N LEU A 115 -4.72 21.05 -19.66
CA LEU A 115 -4.78 20.52 -21.02
C LEU A 115 -4.90 21.65 -22.06
N ASN A 116 -4.64 21.36 -23.34
CA ASN A 116 -4.90 22.31 -24.43
C ASN A 116 -6.30 22.13 -25.03
N GLY A 117 -6.91 23.22 -25.48
CA GLY A 117 -8.15 23.15 -26.23
C GLY A 117 -8.00 22.48 -27.59
N ARG A 118 -9.08 21.86 -28.09
CA ARG A 118 -9.17 21.30 -29.45
C ARG A 118 -10.30 21.95 -30.26
N GLY A 119 -10.29 21.74 -31.57
CA GLY A 119 -11.29 22.34 -32.47
C GLY A 119 -11.32 23.86 -32.36
N LYS A 120 -12.49 24.44 -32.13
CA LYS A 120 -12.68 25.90 -31.94
C LYS A 120 -11.95 26.49 -30.73
N TYR A 121 -11.43 25.65 -29.83
CA TYR A 121 -10.69 26.04 -28.64
C TYR A 121 -9.16 25.91 -28.80
N ALA A 122 -8.67 25.49 -29.97
CA ALA A 122 -7.25 25.33 -30.24
C ALA A 122 -6.46 26.65 -30.09
N GLY A 123 -5.19 26.56 -29.69
CA GLY A 123 -4.34 27.72 -29.40
C GLY A 123 -4.49 28.26 -27.98
N PHE A 124 -5.36 27.66 -27.16
CA PHE A 124 -5.53 28.01 -25.75
C PHE A 124 -5.23 26.84 -24.82
N GLY A 125 -4.53 27.12 -23.73
CA GLY A 125 -4.38 26.22 -22.59
C GLY A 125 -5.49 26.43 -21.55
N TYR A 126 -5.88 25.36 -20.88
CA TYR A 126 -6.86 25.38 -19.80
C TYR A 126 -6.23 24.74 -18.56
N LEU A 127 -6.12 25.51 -17.48
CA LEU A 127 -5.46 25.10 -16.24
C LEU A 127 -6.49 25.17 -15.11
N PHE A 128 -6.55 24.17 -14.25
CA PHE A 128 -7.60 24.00 -13.24
C PHE A 128 -7.00 24.05 -11.85
N SER A 129 -7.73 24.67 -10.91
CA SER A 129 -7.38 24.66 -9.49
C SER A 129 -8.66 24.80 -8.66
N GLY A 130 -8.92 23.84 -7.77
CA GLY A 130 -10.19 23.72 -7.06
C GLY A 130 -11.39 23.83 -8.00
N GLY A 131 -12.45 24.53 -7.59
CA GLY A 131 -13.65 24.72 -8.41
C GLY A 131 -13.55 25.73 -9.56
N GLU A 132 -12.35 26.08 -10.02
CA GLU A 132 -12.14 27.11 -11.04
C GLU A 132 -11.13 26.68 -12.10
N TYR A 133 -11.13 27.38 -13.23
CA TYR A 133 -10.13 27.21 -14.28
C TYR A 133 -9.67 28.54 -14.88
N MET A 134 -8.43 28.59 -15.32
CA MET A 134 -7.82 29.64 -16.13
C MET A 134 -7.82 29.25 -17.61
N LYS A 135 -7.89 30.25 -18.47
CA LYS A 135 -7.61 30.12 -19.90
C LYS A 135 -6.34 30.89 -20.23
N TYR A 136 -5.42 30.24 -20.93
CA TYR A 136 -4.12 30.76 -21.31
C TYR A 136 -4.01 30.87 -22.81
N ASP A 137 -3.54 32.00 -23.33
CA ASP A 137 -3.36 32.24 -24.76
C ASP A 137 -1.90 31.95 -25.14
N TRP A 138 -1.69 30.85 -25.88
CA TRP A 138 -0.36 30.45 -26.33
C TRP A 138 0.23 31.36 -27.40
N THR A 139 -0.60 32.12 -28.12
CA THR A 139 -0.12 33.03 -29.18
C THR A 139 0.44 34.30 -28.55
N ASN A 140 -0.23 34.82 -27.54
CA ASN A 140 0.14 36.07 -26.86
C ASN A 140 0.92 35.85 -25.56
N ASP A 141 1.24 34.60 -25.20
CA ASP A 141 1.98 34.19 -23.99
C ASP A 141 1.43 34.84 -22.71
N ARG A 142 0.11 34.79 -22.53
CA ARG A 142 -0.55 35.42 -21.37
C ARG A 142 -1.87 34.77 -20.99
N PRO A 143 -2.29 34.88 -19.72
CA PRO A 143 -3.64 34.55 -19.32
C PRO A 143 -4.67 35.43 -20.04
N VAL A 144 -5.82 34.85 -20.39
CA VAL A 144 -6.92 35.57 -21.02
C VAL A 144 -7.65 36.42 -19.96
N PRO A 145 -7.90 37.72 -20.20
CA PRO A 145 -8.68 38.56 -19.27
C PRO A 145 -10.08 37.99 -18.97
N GLY A 146 -10.58 38.22 -17.75
CA GLY A 146 -11.87 37.70 -17.29
C GLY A 146 -11.85 36.23 -16.83
N TYR A 147 -10.66 35.72 -16.52
CA TYR A 147 -10.42 34.45 -15.84
C TYR A 147 -9.75 34.69 -14.47
N PRO A 148 -9.91 33.80 -13.47
CA PRO A 148 -10.51 32.45 -13.56
C PRO A 148 -12.03 32.45 -13.73
N LYS A 149 -12.56 31.32 -14.20
CA LYS A 149 -14.01 31.07 -14.29
C LYS A 149 -14.39 29.78 -13.55
N PRO A 150 -15.65 29.63 -13.10
CA PRO A 150 -16.11 28.41 -12.45
C PRO A 150 -15.95 27.18 -13.35
N ILE A 151 -15.49 26.07 -12.77
CA ILE A 151 -15.32 24.80 -13.49
C ILE A 151 -16.67 24.21 -13.95
N SER A 152 -17.78 24.58 -13.29
CA SER A 152 -19.13 24.14 -13.66
C SER A 152 -19.53 24.50 -15.10
N LEU A 153 -18.89 25.49 -15.71
CA LEU A 153 -19.08 25.83 -17.13
C LEU A 153 -18.62 24.73 -18.10
N TRP A 154 -17.87 23.74 -17.61
CA TRP A 154 -17.51 22.54 -18.38
C TRP A 154 -18.61 21.46 -18.36
N ASN A 155 -19.73 21.71 -17.68
CA ASN A 155 -20.88 20.83 -17.55
C ASN A 155 -20.59 19.47 -16.89
N PHE A 156 -19.56 19.38 -16.04
CA PHE A 156 -19.23 18.16 -15.32
C PHE A 156 -20.33 17.77 -14.30
N PRO A 157 -20.40 16.49 -13.89
CA PRO A 157 -21.21 16.09 -12.74
C PRO A 157 -20.80 16.84 -11.47
N ASP A 158 -21.76 17.19 -10.59
CA ASP A 158 -21.54 18.09 -9.43
C ASP A 158 -20.32 17.76 -8.57
N SER A 159 -20.04 16.47 -8.35
CA SER A 159 -18.85 16.05 -7.59
C SER A 159 -17.50 16.51 -8.17
N TYR A 160 -17.44 16.96 -9.43
CA TYR A 160 -16.26 17.52 -10.09
C TYR A 160 -16.18 19.05 -9.93
N ASN A 161 -17.26 19.71 -9.49
CA ASN A 161 -17.32 21.17 -9.39
C ASN A 161 -16.39 21.76 -8.33
N ASN A 162 -15.86 20.94 -7.42
CA ASN A 162 -14.87 21.34 -6.41
C ASN A 162 -13.42 21.02 -6.82
N GLY A 163 -13.19 20.61 -8.07
CA GLY A 163 -11.86 20.34 -8.63
C GLY A 163 -11.71 18.97 -9.25
N ILE A 164 -10.59 18.77 -9.93
CA ILE A 164 -10.23 17.57 -10.67
C ILE A 164 -8.76 17.24 -10.41
N ASP A 165 -8.39 15.97 -10.54
CA ASP A 165 -7.05 15.50 -10.18
C ASP A 165 -6.09 15.51 -11.37
N ALA A 166 -6.61 15.31 -12.59
CA ALA A 166 -5.82 15.33 -13.81
C ALA A 166 -6.72 15.56 -15.03
N ALA A 167 -6.11 15.97 -16.14
CA ALA A 167 -6.79 16.07 -17.41
C ALA A 167 -5.89 15.69 -18.58
N LEU A 168 -6.48 15.11 -19.63
CA LEU A 168 -5.74 14.59 -20.78
C LEU A 168 -6.57 14.71 -22.06
N ASN A 169 -5.97 15.19 -23.14
CA ASN A 169 -6.59 15.11 -24.47
C ASN A 169 -6.46 13.71 -25.04
N GLY A 170 -7.52 13.19 -25.66
CA GLY A 170 -7.42 12.01 -26.51
C GLY A 170 -6.49 12.22 -27.70
N ASP A 171 -5.98 11.12 -28.24
CA ASP A 171 -5.18 11.10 -29.47
C ASP A 171 -5.75 10.04 -30.45
N GLY A 172 -5.34 10.12 -31.72
CA GLY A 172 -5.81 9.21 -32.77
C GLY A 172 -7.35 9.15 -32.85
N ARG A 173 -7.91 7.94 -32.80
CA ARG A 173 -9.37 7.72 -32.85
C ARG A 173 -10.15 8.36 -31.68
N PHE A 174 -9.44 8.77 -30.62
CA PHE A 174 -10.01 9.40 -29.43
C PHE A 174 -9.85 10.92 -29.40
N SER A 175 -9.21 11.53 -30.40
CA SER A 175 -8.89 12.96 -30.48
C SER A 175 -10.08 13.92 -30.34
N ARG A 176 -11.31 13.42 -30.55
CA ARG A 176 -12.55 14.17 -30.29
C ARG A 176 -12.78 14.44 -28.80
N PHE A 177 -12.21 13.64 -27.91
CA PHE A 177 -12.50 13.70 -26.49
C PHE A 177 -11.34 14.26 -25.67
N ALA A 178 -11.67 14.95 -24.59
CA ALA A 178 -10.79 15.12 -23.43
C ALA A 178 -11.28 14.25 -22.28
N TYR A 179 -10.39 13.92 -21.37
CA TYR A 179 -10.63 13.06 -20.23
C TYR A 179 -10.25 13.80 -18.95
N PHE A 180 -11.18 13.83 -18.00
CA PHE A 180 -11.02 14.53 -16.72
C PHE A 180 -11.16 13.52 -15.59
N PHE A 181 -10.13 13.42 -14.76
CA PHE A 181 -10.00 12.37 -13.74
C PHE A 181 -10.29 12.94 -12.35
N LYS A 182 -11.02 12.17 -11.52
CA LYS A 182 -11.26 12.46 -10.11
C LYS A 182 -11.46 11.19 -9.30
N GLY A 183 -10.62 10.99 -8.29
CA GLY A 183 -10.57 9.79 -7.47
C GLY A 183 -10.29 8.56 -8.35
N ASP A 184 -11.21 7.61 -8.34
CA ASP A 184 -11.19 6.37 -9.12
C ASP A 184 -12.04 6.45 -10.40
N SER A 185 -12.59 7.63 -10.71
CA SER A 185 -13.50 7.85 -11.83
C SER A 185 -12.98 8.91 -12.81
N TYR A 186 -13.50 8.89 -14.03
CA TYR A 186 -13.29 9.96 -15.01
C TYR A 186 -14.58 10.26 -15.77
N VAL A 187 -14.59 11.42 -16.42
CA VAL A 187 -15.60 11.79 -17.42
C VAL A 187 -14.89 12.10 -18.73
N ASN A 188 -15.55 11.85 -19.86
CA ASN A 188 -15.09 12.37 -21.14
C ASN A 188 -15.85 13.66 -21.49
N TYR A 189 -15.15 14.61 -22.09
CA TYR A 189 -15.68 15.85 -22.64
C TYR A 189 -15.53 15.80 -24.15
N ASP A 190 -16.62 16.00 -24.88
CA ASP A 190 -16.61 16.02 -26.33
C ASP A 190 -16.33 17.43 -26.83
N TRP A 191 -15.17 17.63 -27.46
CA TRP A 191 -14.76 18.93 -27.99
C TRP A 191 -15.70 19.50 -29.06
N GLN A 192 -16.46 18.65 -29.74
CA GLN A 192 -17.38 19.06 -30.79
C GLN A 192 -18.70 19.58 -30.19
N THR A 193 -19.26 18.87 -29.21
CA THR A 193 -20.59 19.16 -28.66
C THR A 193 -20.54 19.96 -27.35
N GLY A 194 -19.39 20.00 -26.68
CA GLY A 194 -19.23 20.60 -25.36
C GLY A 194 -19.94 19.82 -24.24
N LYS A 195 -20.39 18.59 -24.52
CA LYS A 195 -21.08 17.72 -23.56
C LYS A 195 -20.09 16.80 -22.85
N THR A 196 -20.42 16.43 -21.64
CA THR A 196 -19.68 15.46 -20.84
C THR A 196 -20.47 14.16 -20.67
N SER A 197 -19.80 13.01 -20.60
CA SER A 197 -20.47 11.79 -20.17
C SER A 197 -20.80 11.78 -18.68
N GLY A 198 -21.58 10.78 -18.25
CA GLY A 198 -21.59 10.33 -16.86
C GLY A 198 -20.21 9.80 -16.41
N LYS A 199 -20.08 9.59 -15.09
CA LYS A 199 -18.86 9.05 -14.48
C LYS A 199 -18.59 7.63 -14.98
N LYS A 200 -17.32 7.36 -15.26
CA LYS A 200 -16.83 6.05 -15.68
C LYS A 200 -15.67 5.63 -14.80
N SER A 201 -15.52 4.32 -14.54
CA SER A 201 -14.40 3.79 -13.75
C SER A 201 -13.10 3.88 -14.53
N ILE A 202 -12.06 4.46 -13.91
CA ILE A 202 -10.71 4.48 -14.49
C ILE A 202 -10.17 3.05 -14.62
N ARG A 203 -10.27 2.27 -13.53
CA ARG A 203 -9.72 0.90 -13.45
C ARG A 203 -10.23 -0.01 -14.56
N LYS A 204 -11.53 0.08 -14.87
CA LYS A 204 -12.17 -0.76 -15.89
C LYS A 204 -11.81 -0.36 -17.32
N LEU A 205 -11.71 0.94 -17.61
CA LEU A 205 -11.67 1.43 -19.00
C LEU A 205 -10.30 1.91 -19.47
N TRP A 206 -9.39 2.21 -18.54
CA TRP A 206 -7.99 2.53 -18.85
C TRP A 206 -7.05 1.36 -18.58
N GLY A 207 -7.60 0.18 -18.27
CA GLY A 207 -6.83 -1.02 -17.91
C GLY A 207 -6.09 -0.91 -16.58
N LEU A 208 -6.37 0.11 -15.75
CA LEU A 208 -5.61 0.41 -14.52
C LEU A 208 -6.02 -0.43 -13.30
N GLY A 209 -6.68 -1.57 -13.51
CA GLY A 209 -7.25 -2.44 -12.47
C GLY A 209 -6.30 -2.66 -11.30
N SER A 210 -5.18 -3.34 -11.57
CA SER A 210 -4.08 -3.60 -10.65
C SER A 210 -2.80 -2.82 -10.97
N ILE A 211 -2.80 -1.98 -12.02
CA ILE A 211 -1.58 -1.28 -12.46
C ILE A 211 -1.07 -0.28 -11.41
N TRP A 212 -1.99 0.24 -10.59
CA TRP A 212 -1.68 1.06 -9.42
C TRP A 212 -1.76 0.28 -8.08
N GLN A 213 -1.89 -1.05 -8.12
CA GLN A 213 -1.63 -1.86 -6.93
C GLN A 213 -0.11 -1.90 -6.75
N GLY A 214 0.38 -1.38 -5.63
CA GLY A 214 1.81 -1.19 -5.37
C GLY A 214 2.40 0.16 -5.81
N THR A 215 1.58 1.20 -6.04
CA THR A 215 2.06 2.46 -6.67
C THR A 215 2.04 3.71 -5.82
N ASP A 216 2.26 3.54 -4.54
CA ASP A 216 3.00 4.54 -3.78
C ASP A 216 4.50 4.32 -4.02
N GLY A 217 4.97 4.52 -5.27
CA GLY A 217 6.38 4.79 -5.56
C GLY A 217 7.43 3.81 -5.04
N GLU A 218 7.41 2.52 -5.43
CA GLU A 218 8.17 1.42 -4.78
C GLU A 218 7.83 1.31 -3.29
N PRO A 219 7.32 0.14 -2.89
CA PRO A 219 6.17 0.04 -2.02
C PRO A 219 6.39 0.83 -0.73
N VAL A 220 5.53 1.80 -0.42
CA VAL A 220 5.10 1.84 0.97
C VAL A 220 4.03 0.75 1.11
N ASN A 221 4.47 -0.50 1.00
CA ASN A 221 3.89 -1.53 1.85
C ASN A 221 4.33 -1.05 3.21
N LYS A 222 3.55 -0.14 3.79
CA LYS A 222 3.76 0.19 5.17
C LYS A 222 3.54 -1.13 5.85
N LYS A 223 4.59 -1.76 6.30
CA LYS A 223 4.46 -3.06 6.94
C LYS A 223 4.05 -2.75 8.36
N ALA A 224 2.89 -3.23 8.74
CA ALA A 224 2.50 -3.23 10.14
C ALA A 224 2.73 -4.62 10.70
N LEU A 225 3.33 -4.67 11.88
CA LEU A 225 3.30 -5.86 12.71
C LEU A 225 2.24 -5.63 13.80
N ILE A 226 1.31 -6.56 13.93
CA ILE A 226 0.48 -6.68 15.14
C ILE A 226 1.02 -7.87 15.92
N VAL A 227 1.45 -7.63 17.15
CA VAL A 227 1.83 -8.69 18.09
C VAL A 227 0.71 -8.79 19.12
N PHE A 228 -0.02 -9.90 19.10
CA PHE A 228 -1.10 -10.18 20.03
C PHE A 228 -0.59 -11.19 21.07
N ILE A 229 -0.38 -10.73 22.29
CA ILE A 229 0.09 -11.56 23.39
C ILE A 229 -0.96 -11.54 24.50
N GLU A 230 -1.54 -12.70 24.75
CA GLU A 230 -2.37 -12.96 25.90
C GLU A 230 -1.65 -14.04 26.71
N ASN A 231 -0.74 -13.63 27.60
CA ASN A 231 -0.31 -14.42 28.77
C ASN A 231 0.76 -13.74 29.62
N THR A 232 0.42 -13.38 30.85
CA THR A 232 1.38 -13.09 31.92
C THR A 232 1.84 -14.40 32.59
N GLY A 233 2.77 -15.12 31.95
CA GLY A 233 3.94 -15.63 32.66
C GLY A 233 3.92 -16.96 33.44
N GLN A 234 3.20 -18.02 33.05
CA GLN A 234 3.48 -19.35 33.62
C GLN A 234 3.56 -20.47 32.56
N LEU A 235 4.73 -21.10 32.47
CA LEU A 235 4.86 -22.46 31.93
C LEU A 235 4.16 -23.42 32.91
N PRO A 236 3.07 -24.10 32.54
CA PRO A 236 2.45 -25.08 33.42
C PRO A 236 3.35 -26.32 33.48
N LEU A 237 4.11 -26.48 34.56
CA LEU A 237 4.80 -27.74 34.83
C LEU A 237 3.82 -28.75 35.45
N PRO A 238 3.79 -30.01 34.98
CA PRO A 238 3.04 -31.07 35.66
C PRO A 238 3.56 -31.27 37.09
N SER A 239 2.66 -31.45 38.05
CA SER A 239 3.02 -31.79 39.42
C SER A 239 3.70 -33.17 39.48
N GLY A 240 4.83 -33.27 40.22
CA GLY A 240 5.58 -34.52 40.39
C GLY A 240 6.83 -34.66 39.52
N THR A 241 7.36 -33.56 38.96
CA THR A 241 8.56 -33.55 38.13
C THR A 241 9.82 -33.80 38.97
N PRO A 242 10.74 -34.72 38.60
CA PRO A 242 11.98 -34.94 39.33
C PRO A 242 12.84 -33.68 39.45
N LYS A 243 13.48 -33.45 40.60
CA LYS A 243 14.19 -32.21 40.93
C LYS A 243 15.27 -31.78 39.92
N TRP A 244 15.99 -32.72 39.32
CA TRP A 244 17.00 -32.41 38.28
C TRP A 244 16.36 -32.00 36.93
N ILE A 245 15.11 -32.43 36.69
CA ILE A 245 14.29 -31.97 35.57
C ILE A 245 13.70 -30.60 35.93
N GLU A 246 13.24 -30.38 37.17
CA GLU A 246 12.83 -29.05 37.65
C GLU A 246 13.96 -28.03 37.50
N GLU A 247 15.18 -28.32 37.95
CA GLU A 247 16.34 -27.42 37.85
C GLU A 247 16.78 -27.14 36.40
N ASN A 248 16.66 -28.12 35.49
CA ASN A 248 16.93 -27.91 34.07
C ASN A 248 15.78 -27.17 33.38
N LEU A 249 14.53 -27.43 33.78
CA LEU A 249 13.35 -26.74 33.28
C LEU A 249 13.25 -25.31 33.81
N GLU A 250 13.73 -25.02 35.02
CA GLU A 250 13.87 -23.67 35.57
C GLU A 250 14.94 -22.90 34.80
N LYS A 251 16.11 -23.48 34.54
CA LYS A 251 17.13 -22.83 33.68
C LYS A 251 16.62 -22.59 32.27
N VAL A 252 15.86 -23.54 31.73
CA VAL A 252 15.19 -23.38 30.43
C VAL A 252 14.13 -22.29 30.56
N ALA A 253 13.29 -22.28 31.59
CA ALA A 253 12.24 -21.29 31.82
C ALA A 253 12.81 -19.88 31.99
N ASP A 254 13.89 -19.70 32.74
CA ASP A 254 14.61 -18.43 32.90
C ASP A 254 15.20 -17.97 31.56
N THR A 255 15.85 -18.89 30.82
CA THR A 255 16.36 -18.58 29.47
C THR A 255 15.23 -18.26 28.48
N LEU A 256 14.05 -18.87 28.65
CA LEU A 256 12.85 -18.64 27.86
C LEU A 256 12.18 -17.31 28.23
N LEU A 257 12.16 -16.95 29.51
CA LEU A 257 11.65 -15.67 30.02
C LEU A 257 12.54 -14.52 29.56
N GLU A 258 13.86 -14.62 29.76
CA GLU A 258 14.83 -13.65 29.22
C GLU A 258 14.75 -13.60 27.68
N GLY A 259 14.53 -14.75 27.04
CA GLY A 259 14.34 -14.86 25.59
C GLY A 259 13.08 -14.15 25.10
N ALA A 260 11.96 -14.30 25.83
CA ALA A 260 10.67 -13.70 25.55
C ALA A 260 10.69 -12.19 25.76
N GLU A 261 11.22 -11.70 26.89
CA GLU A 261 11.40 -10.26 27.14
C GLU A 261 12.26 -9.61 26.06
N LYS A 262 13.33 -10.30 25.65
CA LYS A 262 14.16 -9.85 24.54
C LYS A 262 13.41 -9.89 23.20
N ALA A 263 12.57 -10.90 22.98
CA ALA A 263 11.75 -11.00 21.76
C ALA A 263 10.72 -9.87 21.67
N ILE A 264 10.10 -9.48 22.80
CA ILE A 264 9.18 -8.35 22.91
C ILE A 264 9.88 -7.04 22.53
N ASN A 265 11.01 -6.72 23.18
CA ASN A 265 11.81 -5.56 22.83
C ASN A 265 12.26 -5.59 21.36
N ASP A 266 12.66 -6.76 20.87
CA ASP A 266 13.05 -6.98 19.48
C ASP A 266 11.89 -6.77 18.48
N PHE A 267 10.61 -6.93 18.89
CA PHE A 267 9.45 -6.60 18.06
C PHE A 267 9.28 -5.09 17.98
N GLU A 268 9.32 -4.39 19.11
CA GLU A 268 9.20 -2.93 19.15
C GLU A 268 10.33 -2.25 18.35
N ASP A 269 11.57 -2.71 18.52
CA ASP A 269 12.76 -2.23 17.80
C ASP A 269 12.70 -2.48 16.28
N SER A 270 11.79 -3.35 15.84
CA SER A 270 11.56 -3.57 14.41
C SER A 270 10.85 -2.40 13.73
N LYS A 271 10.23 -1.50 14.51
CA LYS A 271 9.62 -0.27 14.03
C LYS A 271 10.69 0.69 13.51
N GLY A 272 10.55 1.13 12.27
CA GLY A 272 11.51 1.95 11.55
C GLY A 272 12.67 1.17 10.92
N SER A 273 12.80 -0.13 11.18
CA SER A 273 13.80 -1.00 10.53
C SER A 273 13.18 -1.99 9.53
N HIS A 274 12.27 -2.85 9.99
CA HIS A 274 11.61 -3.87 9.17
C HIS A 274 10.11 -3.59 8.97
N TYR A 275 9.50 -2.90 9.94
CA TYR A 275 8.10 -2.49 9.93
C TYR A 275 7.98 -0.99 10.08
N ASP A 276 6.99 -0.39 9.43
CA ASP A 276 6.67 1.03 9.54
C ASP A 276 5.81 1.33 10.77
N GLU A 277 5.05 0.33 11.22
CA GLU A 277 4.25 0.39 12.44
C GLU A 277 4.34 -0.94 13.17
N VAL A 278 4.44 -0.88 14.48
CA VAL A 278 4.38 -2.07 15.34
C VAL A 278 3.34 -1.76 16.40
N ILE A 279 2.37 -2.66 16.54
CA ILE A 279 1.28 -2.57 17.50
C ILE A 279 1.37 -3.77 18.42
N MET A 280 1.72 -3.50 19.67
CA MET A 280 1.69 -4.48 20.74
C MET A 280 0.28 -4.47 21.34
N LEU A 281 -0.39 -5.62 21.30
CA LEU A 281 -1.66 -5.87 21.97
C LEU A 281 -1.40 -6.87 23.08
N GLU A 282 -1.14 -6.34 24.27
CA GLU A 282 -0.79 -7.08 25.48
C GLU A 282 -1.83 -6.84 26.57
N ASP A 283 -2.09 -7.87 27.38
CA ASP A 283 -3.01 -7.85 28.53
C ASP A 283 -4.33 -7.15 28.21
N GLU A 284 -4.66 -6.02 28.87
CA GLU A 284 -5.92 -5.29 28.73
C GLU A 284 -6.25 -4.88 27.28
N THR A 285 -5.23 -4.80 26.41
CA THR A 285 -5.38 -4.45 25.00
C THR A 285 -5.50 -5.66 24.08
N ALA A 286 -5.18 -6.87 24.55
CA ALA A 286 -5.30 -8.13 23.80
C ALA A 286 -6.77 -8.59 23.69
N THR A 287 -7.61 -7.78 23.04
CA THR A 287 -9.06 -8.04 22.86
C THR A 287 -9.43 -8.15 21.39
N PHE A 288 -10.56 -8.81 21.09
CA PHE A 288 -11.09 -8.84 19.72
C PHE A 288 -11.40 -7.43 19.19
N LYS A 289 -11.93 -6.57 20.07
CA LYS A 289 -12.27 -5.19 19.73
C LYS A 289 -11.05 -4.45 19.21
N GLU A 290 -9.92 -4.54 19.91
CA GLU A 290 -8.71 -3.84 19.53
C GLU A 290 -8.04 -4.48 18.30
N LEU A 291 -7.94 -5.81 18.25
CA LEU A 291 -7.43 -6.52 17.07
C LEU A 291 -8.22 -6.16 15.80
N SER A 292 -9.56 -6.20 15.87
CA SER A 292 -10.45 -5.83 14.76
C SER A 292 -10.36 -4.35 14.40
N HIS A 293 -10.20 -3.48 15.39
CA HIS A 293 -9.99 -2.05 15.18
C HIS A 293 -8.68 -1.81 14.42
N GLN A 294 -7.56 -2.36 14.91
CA GLN A 294 -6.23 -2.13 14.35
C GLN A 294 -6.07 -2.72 12.95
N LEU A 295 -6.56 -3.94 12.71
CA LEU A 295 -6.56 -4.54 11.38
C LEU A 295 -7.27 -3.65 10.35
N ARG A 296 -8.47 -3.15 10.69
CA ARG A 296 -9.22 -2.27 9.78
C ARG A 296 -8.59 -0.88 9.69
N HIS A 297 -8.02 -0.36 10.78
CA HIS A 297 -7.35 0.95 10.79
C HIS A 297 -6.12 0.94 9.85
N LEU A 298 -5.25 -0.05 10.01
CA LEU A 298 -4.05 -0.26 9.21
C LEU A 298 -4.41 -0.52 7.74
N ALA A 299 -5.39 -1.39 7.46
CA ALA A 299 -5.88 -1.64 6.11
C ALA A 299 -6.41 -0.36 5.43
N ARG A 300 -7.17 0.49 6.14
CA ARG A 300 -7.63 1.79 5.60
C ARG A 300 -6.49 2.77 5.33
N LYS A 301 -5.37 2.63 6.04
CA LYS A 301 -4.16 3.43 5.86
C LYS A 301 -3.20 2.85 4.82
N GLY A 302 -3.56 1.72 4.21
CA GLY A 302 -2.79 1.09 3.13
C GLY A 302 -1.59 0.28 3.63
N TYR A 303 -1.61 -0.19 4.88
CA TYR A 303 -0.58 -1.10 5.39
C TYR A 303 -0.79 -2.53 4.86
N GLU A 304 0.29 -3.25 4.64
CA GLU A 304 0.31 -4.71 4.61
C GLU A 304 0.61 -5.21 6.02
N ILE A 305 -0.11 -6.23 6.47
CA ILE A 305 -0.17 -6.58 7.90
C ILE A 305 0.38 -7.97 8.15
N ASP A 306 1.35 -8.06 9.06
CA ASP A 306 1.79 -9.31 9.67
C ASP A 306 1.22 -9.41 11.07
N ILE A 307 0.90 -10.62 11.49
CA ILE A 307 0.31 -10.89 12.80
C ILE A 307 1.11 -12.00 13.47
N ILE A 308 1.54 -11.77 14.70
CA ILE A 308 2.07 -12.79 15.60
C ILE A 308 1.06 -12.94 16.74
N ILE A 309 0.64 -14.17 17.02
CA ILE A 309 -0.35 -14.48 18.07
C ILE A 309 0.26 -15.48 19.04
N GLN A 310 0.40 -15.06 20.29
CA GLN A 310 0.73 -15.91 21.43
C GLN A 310 -0.42 -15.82 22.44
N ALA A 311 -1.26 -16.85 22.47
CA ALA A 311 -2.43 -16.88 23.33
C ALA A 311 -2.80 -18.34 23.64
N HIS A 312 -3.65 -18.56 24.63
CA HIS A 312 -4.33 -19.85 24.75
C HIS A 312 -5.36 -20.04 23.64
N GLY A 313 -5.76 -21.28 23.36
CA GLY A 313 -6.76 -21.53 22.33
C GLY A 313 -7.11 -22.98 22.10
N ASN A 314 -7.93 -23.19 21.08
CA ASN A 314 -8.34 -24.49 20.55
C ASN A 314 -8.60 -24.32 19.04
N ALA A 315 -9.04 -25.40 18.38
CA ALA A 315 -9.27 -25.44 16.93
C ALA A 315 -10.28 -24.41 16.40
N SER A 316 -11.05 -23.75 17.27
CA SER A 316 -12.13 -22.82 16.87
C SER A 316 -12.02 -21.42 17.47
N SER A 317 -11.02 -21.17 18.33
CA SER A 317 -10.82 -19.87 18.97
C SER A 317 -9.46 -19.72 19.63
N PHE A 318 -9.03 -18.48 19.84
CA PHE A 318 -7.98 -18.13 20.79
C PHE A 318 -8.51 -17.18 21.87
N SER A 319 -7.83 -17.13 23.01
CA SER A 319 -8.17 -16.30 24.16
C SER A 319 -7.64 -14.88 23.98
N GLY A 320 -8.44 -13.90 24.36
CA GLY A 320 -8.06 -12.53 24.64
C GLY A 320 -8.20 -12.23 26.14
N PHE A 321 -7.98 -10.98 26.51
CA PHE A 321 -8.04 -10.48 27.88
C PHE A 321 -9.31 -10.95 28.62
N GLU A 322 -9.16 -11.26 29.92
CA GLU A 322 -10.24 -11.81 30.76
C GLU A 322 -10.93 -13.05 30.14
N HIS A 323 -10.15 -13.89 29.45
CA HIS A 323 -10.64 -15.08 28.75
C HIS A 323 -11.67 -14.78 27.66
N GLU A 324 -11.63 -13.59 27.04
CA GLU A 324 -12.45 -13.26 25.87
C GLU A 324 -12.21 -14.31 24.77
N ARG A 325 -13.29 -14.90 24.25
CA ARG A 325 -13.16 -15.97 23.27
C ARG A 325 -13.27 -15.42 21.84
N ILE A 326 -12.14 -15.34 21.14
CA ILE A 326 -12.06 -14.85 19.76
C ILE A 326 -12.23 -16.02 18.79
N THR A 327 -13.43 -16.15 18.23
CA THR A 327 -13.83 -17.32 17.42
C THR A 327 -13.63 -17.13 15.91
N ASN A 328 -13.78 -18.22 15.15
CA ASN A 328 -13.90 -18.20 13.69
C ASN A 328 -14.93 -17.16 13.17
N LYS A 329 -16.09 -17.01 13.84
CA LYS A 329 -17.11 -16.02 13.48
C LYS A 329 -16.63 -14.59 13.71
N ASN A 330 -15.87 -14.35 14.77
CA ASN A 330 -15.26 -13.05 15.05
C ASN A 330 -14.28 -12.67 13.95
N LEU A 331 -13.38 -13.58 13.55
CA LEU A 331 -12.43 -13.33 12.45
C LEU A 331 -13.14 -12.97 11.15
N LEU A 332 -14.12 -13.78 10.73
CA LEU A 332 -14.88 -13.53 9.49
C LEU A 332 -15.61 -12.19 9.51
N SER A 333 -16.06 -11.71 10.69
CA SER A 333 -16.75 -10.42 10.79
C SER A 333 -15.81 -9.25 10.50
N ILE A 334 -14.50 -9.36 10.73
CA ILE A 334 -13.55 -8.25 10.49
C ILE A 334 -13.56 -7.83 9.01
N SER A 335 -13.42 -8.79 8.09
CA SER A 335 -13.45 -8.53 6.64
C SER A 335 -14.82 -8.06 6.17
N LYS A 336 -15.90 -8.62 6.75
CA LYS A 336 -17.28 -8.19 6.47
C LYS A 336 -17.50 -6.74 6.85
N ASP A 337 -17.03 -6.32 8.02
CA ASP A 337 -17.14 -4.95 8.52
C ASP A 337 -16.19 -3.98 7.80
N TYR A 338 -15.10 -4.49 7.23
CA TYR A 338 -14.22 -3.73 6.34
C TYR A 338 -14.81 -3.55 4.93
N GLY A 339 -15.61 -4.53 4.47
CA GLY A 339 -16.24 -4.56 3.15
C GLY A 339 -15.43 -5.28 2.07
N SER A 340 -14.29 -5.87 2.42
CA SER A 340 -13.44 -6.68 1.51
C SER A 340 -12.44 -7.51 2.31
N GLN A 341 -11.62 -8.32 1.63
CA GLN A 341 -10.46 -8.95 2.27
C GLN A 341 -9.46 -7.90 2.73
N LEU A 342 -8.78 -8.19 3.85
CA LEU A 342 -7.74 -7.37 4.44
C LEU A 342 -6.39 -7.68 3.78
N PRO A 343 -5.47 -6.71 3.70
CA PRO A 343 -4.12 -6.90 3.17
C PRO A 343 -3.20 -7.58 4.20
N ILE A 344 -3.54 -8.79 4.65
CA ILE A 344 -2.74 -9.54 5.62
C ILE A 344 -1.74 -10.40 4.85
N ARG A 345 -0.44 -10.31 5.16
CA ARG A 345 0.57 -11.16 4.51
C ARG A 345 0.74 -12.45 5.26
N VAL A 346 1.13 -12.38 6.53
CA VAL A 346 1.36 -13.59 7.34
C VAL A 346 0.64 -13.53 8.67
N VAL A 347 0.19 -14.69 9.13
CA VAL A 347 -0.29 -14.90 10.50
C VAL A 347 0.48 -16.05 11.10
N TYR A 348 1.30 -15.77 12.11
CA TYR A 348 2.01 -16.78 12.89
C TYR A 348 1.34 -16.94 14.25
N GLN A 349 0.58 -18.02 14.42
CA GLN A 349 -0.18 -18.28 15.63
C GLN A 349 0.39 -19.50 16.36
N MET A 350 0.56 -19.35 17.67
CA MET A 350 1.17 -20.35 18.56
C MET A 350 0.20 -20.86 19.62
N ASN A 351 -1.10 -20.54 19.51
CA ASN A 351 -2.11 -21.09 20.38
C ASN A 351 -2.35 -22.58 20.08
N CYS A 352 -2.79 -23.33 21.10
CA CYS A 352 -3.10 -24.74 20.96
C CYS A 352 -4.14 -25.00 19.86
N ASN A 353 -3.92 -26.04 19.06
CA ASN A 353 -4.70 -26.41 17.88
C ASN A 353 -4.92 -25.22 16.93
N GLY A 354 -3.96 -24.31 16.83
CA GLY A 354 -4.12 -23.05 16.09
C GLY A 354 -4.47 -23.28 14.63
N SER A 355 -3.95 -24.36 14.01
CA SER A 355 -4.21 -24.69 12.61
C SER A 355 -5.70 -24.73 12.23
N GLY A 356 -6.60 -25.00 13.18
CA GLY A 356 -8.05 -24.96 12.98
C GLY A 356 -8.62 -23.59 12.60
N LEU A 357 -7.87 -22.49 12.78
CA LEU A 357 -8.24 -21.13 12.35
C LEU A 357 -7.54 -20.69 11.05
N ASN A 358 -6.67 -21.51 10.46
CA ASN A 358 -5.91 -21.13 9.26
C ASN A 358 -6.84 -20.73 8.11
N ASP A 359 -7.90 -21.51 7.88
CA ASP A 359 -8.89 -21.25 6.83
C ASP A 359 -9.59 -19.90 7.00
N GLU A 360 -9.94 -19.50 8.22
CA GLU A 360 -10.57 -18.21 8.48
C GLU A 360 -9.60 -17.05 8.23
N TRP A 361 -8.37 -17.15 8.71
CA TRP A 361 -7.33 -16.15 8.41
C TRP A 361 -7.12 -15.99 6.90
N ARG A 362 -7.09 -17.11 6.16
CA ARG A 362 -7.01 -17.13 4.69
C ARG A 362 -8.23 -16.49 4.04
N LYS A 363 -9.44 -16.79 4.51
CA LYS A 363 -10.69 -16.20 4.00
C LYS A 363 -10.71 -14.68 4.17
N ILE A 364 -10.20 -14.17 5.30
CA ILE A 364 -10.20 -12.72 5.55
C ILE A 364 -9.04 -11.98 4.92
N GLY A 365 -8.05 -12.68 4.36
CA GLY A 365 -7.06 -12.11 3.45
C GLY A 365 -5.59 -12.45 3.72
N ALA A 366 -5.26 -13.27 4.73
CA ALA A 366 -3.88 -13.68 4.99
C ALA A 366 -3.28 -14.41 3.79
N GLU A 367 -2.07 -14.07 3.33
CA GLU A 367 -1.34 -14.76 2.25
C GLU A 367 -0.66 -16.07 2.68
N ALA A 368 -0.26 -16.16 3.94
CA ALA A 368 0.25 -17.35 4.58
C ALA A 368 -0.20 -17.38 6.06
N VAL A 369 -0.46 -18.57 6.57
CA VAL A 369 -0.85 -18.75 7.98
C VAL A 369 -0.12 -19.97 8.51
N SER A 370 0.34 -19.91 9.75
CA SER A 370 0.88 -21.06 10.46
C SER A 370 0.26 -21.18 11.83
N GLY A 371 -0.25 -22.36 12.17
CA GLY A 371 -0.74 -22.72 13.51
C GLY A 371 -0.30 -24.11 13.92
N SER A 372 -0.32 -24.43 15.21
CA SER A 372 0.03 -25.79 15.67
C SER A 372 -1.01 -26.82 15.22
N ASP A 373 -0.56 -28.02 14.87
CA ASP A 373 -1.42 -29.17 14.55
C ASP A 373 -2.27 -29.56 15.76
N ARG A 374 -1.62 -29.77 16.92
CA ARG A 374 -2.25 -30.13 18.19
C ARG A 374 -1.90 -29.12 19.28
N MET A 375 -1.78 -29.57 20.53
CA MET A 375 -1.39 -28.72 21.65
C MET A 375 0.00 -28.13 21.39
N ASN A 376 0.12 -26.82 21.56
CA ASN A 376 1.43 -26.17 21.51
C ASN A 376 1.95 -26.03 22.94
N TYR A 377 2.94 -26.83 23.28
CA TYR A 377 3.61 -26.81 24.59
C TYR A 377 4.79 -25.83 24.63
N PHE A 378 5.18 -25.27 23.48
CA PHE A 378 6.36 -24.42 23.35
C PHE A 378 6.08 -23.10 22.63
N PRO A 379 5.07 -22.30 23.04
CA PRO A 379 4.85 -20.98 22.44
C PRO A 379 6.10 -20.10 22.51
N GLU A 380 6.86 -20.19 23.61
CA GLU A 380 8.30 -19.94 23.65
C GLU A 380 9.05 -21.27 23.77
N PRO A 381 10.22 -21.45 23.13
CA PRO A 381 11.01 -20.47 22.39
C PRO A 381 10.60 -20.31 20.91
N LEU A 382 9.49 -20.91 20.46
CA LEU A 382 9.12 -20.91 19.04
C LEU A 382 8.94 -19.49 18.50
N MET A 383 8.31 -18.59 19.25
CA MET A 383 8.20 -17.17 18.90
C MET A 383 9.57 -16.54 18.66
N THR A 384 10.48 -16.67 19.64
CA THR A 384 11.84 -16.14 19.56
C THR A 384 12.62 -16.71 18.37
N LEU A 385 12.57 -18.03 18.16
CA LEU A 385 13.31 -18.72 17.10
C LEU A 385 12.76 -18.39 15.70
N PHE A 386 11.44 -18.28 15.57
CA PHE A 386 10.79 -17.81 14.35
C PHE A 386 11.25 -16.39 14.04
N TRP A 387 11.16 -15.48 15.01
CA TRP A 387 11.46 -14.07 14.81
C TRP A 387 12.90 -13.83 14.38
N ARG A 388 13.86 -14.52 15.01
CA ARG A 388 15.28 -14.46 14.62
C ARG A 388 15.52 -14.84 13.16
N LYS A 389 14.76 -15.81 12.64
CA LYS A 389 14.88 -16.24 11.24
C LYS A 389 14.16 -15.27 10.31
N TRP A 390 12.94 -14.89 10.67
CA TRP A 390 12.09 -13.99 9.91
C TRP A 390 12.77 -12.65 9.63
N LYS A 391 13.33 -12.02 10.67
CA LYS A 391 14.07 -10.75 10.54
C LYS A 391 15.28 -10.80 9.61
N THR A 392 15.86 -11.97 9.37
CA THR A 392 17.02 -12.11 8.46
C THR A 392 16.63 -12.19 6.98
N GLY A 393 15.33 -12.07 6.66
CA GLY A 393 14.83 -12.14 5.28
C GLY A 393 14.50 -13.55 4.79
N LYS A 394 14.54 -14.56 5.67
CA LYS A 394 14.07 -15.91 5.33
C LYS A 394 12.58 -15.90 5.00
N SER A 395 12.15 -16.85 4.17
CA SER A 395 10.73 -16.99 3.86
C SER A 395 9.93 -17.37 5.12
N PHE A 396 8.63 -17.13 5.09
CA PHE A 396 7.72 -17.45 6.19
C PHE A 396 7.76 -18.94 6.49
N GLY A 397 7.68 -19.77 5.43
CA GLY A 397 7.78 -21.22 5.54
C GLY A 397 9.10 -21.70 6.14
N ASP A 398 10.22 -21.14 5.70
CA ASP A 398 11.55 -21.52 6.22
C ASP A 398 11.77 -21.02 7.65
N SER A 399 11.17 -19.89 8.02
CA SER A 399 11.25 -19.34 9.37
C SER A 399 10.45 -20.20 10.34
N VAL A 400 9.22 -20.59 9.99
CA VAL A 400 8.38 -21.47 10.80
C VAL A 400 9.00 -22.86 10.94
N LYS A 401 9.36 -23.52 9.83
CA LYS A 401 9.98 -24.86 9.87
C LYS A 401 11.32 -24.81 10.59
N GLY A 402 12.15 -23.83 10.27
CA GLY A 402 13.44 -23.67 10.90
C GLY A 402 13.33 -23.41 12.41
N ALA A 403 12.31 -22.71 12.89
CA ALA A 403 12.08 -22.52 14.32
C ALA A 403 11.76 -23.85 15.02
N TYR A 404 10.90 -24.66 14.41
CA TYR A 404 10.57 -26.00 14.91
C TYR A 404 11.78 -26.96 14.88
N ASP A 405 12.61 -26.90 13.85
CA ASP A 405 13.83 -27.70 13.75
C ASP A 405 14.88 -27.26 14.79
N ASP A 406 15.01 -25.96 15.04
CA ASP A 406 15.88 -25.41 16.09
C ASP A 406 15.41 -25.86 17.48
N LEU A 407 14.11 -25.78 17.76
CA LEU A 407 13.52 -26.32 18.99
C LEU A 407 13.83 -27.83 19.13
N GLY A 408 13.71 -28.57 18.03
CA GLY A 408 14.07 -29.98 17.92
C GLY A 408 15.48 -30.25 18.43
N ARG A 409 16.45 -29.47 17.94
CA ARG A 409 17.87 -29.55 18.31
C ARG A 409 18.13 -29.12 19.75
N TYR A 410 17.48 -28.06 20.22
CA TYR A 410 17.59 -27.59 21.62
C TYR A 410 17.12 -28.65 22.61
N LEU A 411 16.00 -29.31 22.32
CA LEU A 411 15.43 -30.34 23.18
C LEU A 411 16.07 -31.73 22.98
N GLY A 412 16.89 -31.91 21.95
CA GLY A 412 17.47 -33.21 21.57
C GLY A 412 18.09 -33.99 22.73
N PRO A 413 18.95 -33.37 23.57
CA PRO A 413 19.54 -34.04 24.73
C PRO A 413 18.53 -34.47 25.81
N ILE A 414 17.34 -33.87 25.87
CA ILE A 414 16.32 -34.14 26.90
C ILE A 414 15.31 -35.18 26.39
N LYS A 415 14.88 -35.05 25.12
CA LYS A 415 13.93 -35.96 24.46
C LYS A 415 14.40 -37.41 24.47
N SER A 416 15.70 -37.65 24.36
CA SER A 416 16.26 -39.01 24.41
C SER A 416 16.10 -39.71 25.76
N PHE A 417 15.64 -39.02 26.80
CA PHE A 417 15.45 -39.58 28.14
C PHE A 417 14.02 -39.39 28.69
N ILE A 418 13.16 -38.59 28.05
CA ILE A 418 11.83 -38.24 28.55
C ILE A 418 10.82 -38.24 27.40
N ASP A 419 10.07 -39.33 27.25
CA ASP A 419 9.05 -39.51 26.20
C ASP A 419 8.03 -38.36 26.16
N ALA A 420 7.63 -37.85 27.34
CA ALA A 420 6.69 -36.72 27.43
C ALA A 420 7.18 -35.43 26.74
N VAL A 421 8.50 -35.19 26.68
CA VAL A 421 9.08 -34.03 25.99
C VAL A 421 9.09 -34.26 24.47
N GLU A 422 9.29 -35.50 24.03
CA GLU A 422 9.19 -35.87 22.63
C GLU A 422 7.74 -35.76 22.13
N ASP A 423 6.78 -36.25 22.90
CA ASP A 423 5.34 -36.11 22.62
C ASP A 423 4.93 -34.64 22.54
N ALA A 424 5.29 -33.84 23.56
CA ALA A 424 5.01 -32.40 23.57
C ALA A 424 5.58 -31.69 22.32
N TYR A 425 6.77 -32.09 21.88
CA TYR A 425 7.38 -31.53 20.67
C TYR A 425 6.64 -31.95 19.40
N ASN A 426 6.27 -33.23 19.29
CA ASN A 426 5.55 -33.74 18.13
C ASN A 426 4.15 -33.13 18.01
N GLU A 427 3.47 -32.87 19.13
CA GLU A 427 2.18 -32.18 19.16
C GLU A 427 2.27 -30.70 18.79
N SER A 428 3.38 -30.05 19.11
CA SER A 428 3.63 -28.63 18.82
C SER A 428 4.01 -28.36 17.35
N LYS A 429 3.95 -29.37 16.48
CA LYS A 429 4.32 -29.26 15.06
C LYS A 429 3.46 -28.22 14.34
N PRO A 430 4.06 -27.28 13.57
CA PRO A 430 3.29 -26.29 12.83
C PRO A 430 2.71 -26.86 11.53
N ILE A 431 1.50 -26.41 11.19
CA ILE A 431 0.87 -26.54 9.88
C ILE A 431 0.89 -25.17 9.20
N ILE A 432 1.37 -25.13 7.96
CA ILE A 432 1.49 -23.90 7.16
C ILE A 432 0.56 -23.99 5.96
N ASP A 433 -0.35 -23.03 5.84
CA ASP A 433 -1.27 -22.90 4.72
C ASP A 433 -1.00 -21.61 3.93
N GLY A 434 -1.26 -21.66 2.62
CA GLY A 434 -1.03 -20.53 1.71
C GLY A 434 0.37 -20.49 1.10
N LYS A 435 0.90 -19.28 0.85
CA LYS A 435 2.20 -19.08 0.19
C LYS A 435 3.33 -19.28 1.20
N SER A 436 4.14 -20.31 1.04
CA SER A 436 5.30 -20.53 1.92
C SER A 436 6.44 -19.52 1.70
N ASN A 437 6.50 -18.88 0.54
CA ASN A 437 7.57 -18.00 0.09
C ASN A 437 7.29 -16.49 0.31
N VAL A 438 6.52 -16.13 1.34
CA VAL A 438 6.38 -14.72 1.76
C VAL A 438 7.63 -14.30 2.52
N HIS A 439 8.13 -13.07 2.32
CA HIS A 439 9.34 -12.54 2.98
C HIS A 439 9.03 -11.26 3.75
N ILE A 440 9.80 -11.00 4.81
CA ILE A 440 9.60 -9.88 5.74
C ILE A 440 9.53 -8.54 5.03
#